data_AF-A0A523DTD4-F1
#
_entry.id   AF-A0A523DTD4-F1
#
_cell.length_a   1.000
_cell.length_b   1.000
_cell.length_c   1.000
_cell.angle_alpha   90.00
_cell.angle_beta   90.00
_cell.angle_gamma   90.00
#
_symmetry.space_group_name_H-M   'P 1'
#
loop_
_entity.id
_entity.type
_entity.pdbx_description
1 polymer ?
#
loop_
_entity_poly.entity_id
_entity_poly.type
_entity_poly.pdbx_seq_one_letter_code
_entity_poly.pdbx_strand_id
1 'polypeptide(L)'
;MRESFKIQLIQDGTPIRVKMSEDESGLVLKGETDASPRQFYLEFDSRSSVTALRMRTVQRIHGWRPWEFRLKVTVSDDGCLQFRGANERALPSGHYWIKPKIEDLELAKGKRIKLRIKEGEETLVPVAAKEDPRRVELTTDIAGWDDEMRRVATAPDSKLDNKRIAKWLASDAPRERRKACLLNVLAALRGRELPTGSLLHPVQDVFFAGVDRVYTRAAASLYAMVVELAEGSKKRFYDEGSPKSKIHLKLLDRAAQRFGVDPKDFKLRSFRAEGGPSLQIVFGVPKGVAAVHLAEMDIDLGNPLQDVKGFVVHLGELLDSGRTDHLSLREKLAKGKTQKFLYYRVRKT
;
A
#
# COMPACT_ATOMS: atom_id res chain seq x y z
N MET A 1 32.53 4.66 -18.09
CA MET A 1 32.62 4.92 -16.64
C MET A 1 31.61 3.95 -15.99
N ARG A 2 31.96 3.28 -14.89
CA ARG A 2 31.19 2.15 -14.30
C ARG A 2 30.73 2.43 -12.86
N GLU A 3 30.85 3.68 -12.45
CA GLU A 3 30.51 4.20 -11.14
C GLU A 3 29.10 3.80 -10.77
N SER A 4 28.98 3.15 -9.63
CA SER A 4 27.71 2.67 -9.10
C SER A 4 27.81 2.49 -7.59
N PHE A 5 26.65 2.35 -6.95
CA PHE A 5 26.60 1.90 -5.57
C PHE A 5 25.44 0.93 -5.37
N LYS A 6 25.62 0.02 -4.43
CA LYS A 6 24.61 -0.95 -4.01
C LYS A 6 24.19 -0.68 -2.58
N ILE A 7 22.90 -0.75 -2.31
CA ILE A 7 22.35 -0.79 -0.96
C ILE A 7 22.05 -2.25 -0.62
N GLN A 8 22.73 -2.76 0.40
CA GLN A 8 22.47 -4.09 0.97
C GLN A 8 21.72 -3.93 2.29
N LEU A 9 20.50 -4.47 2.35
CA LEU A 9 19.73 -4.46 3.58
C LEU A 9 20.29 -5.51 4.54
N ILE A 10 20.51 -5.12 5.79
CA ILE A 10 21.01 -5.98 6.85
C ILE A 10 19.98 -6.01 7.98
N GLN A 11 19.46 -7.19 8.32
CA GLN A 11 18.59 -7.39 9.47
C GLN A 11 19.23 -8.42 10.40
N ASP A 12 19.37 -8.05 11.67
CA ASP A 12 19.97 -8.90 12.71
C ASP A 12 21.33 -9.50 12.29
N GLY A 13 22.16 -8.68 11.63
CA GLY A 13 23.48 -9.06 11.14
C GLY A 13 23.50 -9.86 9.83
N THR A 14 22.33 -10.23 9.29
CA THR A 14 22.21 -11.04 8.07
C THR A 14 21.74 -10.21 6.87
N PRO A 15 22.33 -10.36 5.68
CA PRO A 15 21.84 -9.72 4.47
C PRO A 15 20.46 -10.22 4.05
N ILE A 16 19.53 -9.30 3.83
CA ILE A 16 18.23 -9.59 3.21
C ILE A 16 18.34 -9.34 1.71
N ARG A 17 17.93 -10.33 0.93
CA ARG A 17 17.83 -10.19 -0.52
C ARG A 17 16.49 -9.56 -0.88
N VAL A 18 16.54 -8.55 -1.75
CA VAL A 18 15.36 -7.95 -2.37
C VAL A 18 15.16 -8.48 -3.78
N LYS A 19 13.93 -8.37 -4.28
CA LYS A 19 13.57 -8.55 -5.70
C LYS A 19 12.64 -7.42 -6.12
N MET A 20 12.66 -7.10 -7.41
CA MET A 20 11.56 -6.33 -7.99
C MET A 20 10.30 -7.20 -8.04
N SER A 21 9.15 -6.60 -7.84
CA SER A 21 7.88 -7.27 -8.11
C SER A 21 7.73 -7.60 -9.59
N GLU A 22 6.88 -8.56 -9.92
CA GLU A 22 6.64 -9.00 -11.31
C GLU A 22 6.12 -7.86 -12.21
N ASP A 23 5.38 -6.92 -11.63
CA ASP A 23 4.87 -5.72 -12.31
C ASP A 23 5.83 -4.51 -12.22
N GLU A 24 7.04 -4.71 -11.71
CA GLU A 24 8.08 -3.69 -11.47
C GLU A 24 7.60 -2.48 -10.64
N SER A 25 6.48 -2.62 -9.92
CA SER A 25 5.88 -1.52 -9.16
C SER A 25 6.50 -1.31 -7.79
N GLY A 26 7.37 -2.21 -7.31
CA GLY A 26 8.07 -2.04 -6.04
C GLY A 26 8.96 -3.21 -5.67
N LEU A 27 9.33 -3.27 -4.39
CA LEU A 27 10.25 -4.26 -3.83
C LEU A 27 9.51 -5.33 -3.03
N VAL A 28 10.01 -6.56 -3.12
CA VAL A 28 9.58 -7.70 -2.29
C VAL A 28 10.81 -8.28 -1.60
N LEU A 29 10.75 -8.48 -0.29
CA LEU A 29 11.83 -9.13 0.45
C LEU A 29 11.75 -10.66 0.26
N LYS A 30 12.90 -11.32 0.22
CA LYS A 30 12.94 -12.78 0.07
C LYS A 30 12.17 -13.47 1.19
N GLY A 31 11.18 -14.30 0.82
CA GLY A 31 10.34 -15.03 1.77
C GLY A 31 8.96 -14.40 1.98
N GLU A 32 8.78 -13.15 1.58
CA GLU A 32 7.46 -12.51 1.57
C GLU A 32 6.62 -13.05 0.42
N THR A 33 5.34 -13.32 0.72
CA THR A 33 4.29 -13.42 -0.31
C THR A 33 3.55 -12.10 -0.27
N ASP A 34 3.85 -11.20 -1.20
CA ASP A 34 3.34 -9.83 -1.13
C ASP A 34 2.57 -9.44 -2.39
N ALA A 35 1.27 -9.23 -2.21
CA ALA A 35 0.39 -8.75 -3.26
C ALA A 35 0.45 -7.21 -3.44
N SER A 36 1.16 -6.50 -2.53
CA SER A 36 1.33 -5.03 -2.52
C SER A 36 2.80 -4.62 -2.29
N PRO A 37 3.67 -4.70 -3.31
CA PRO A 37 5.11 -4.44 -3.16
C PRO A 37 5.43 -3.13 -2.39
N ARG A 38 6.53 -3.17 -1.64
CA ARG A 38 7.03 -2.03 -0.85
C ARG A 38 7.54 -0.94 -1.79
N GLN A 39 7.08 0.29 -1.60
CA GLN A 39 7.66 1.42 -2.31
C GLN A 39 9.06 1.75 -1.75
N PHE A 40 9.92 2.25 -2.63
CA PHE A 40 11.28 2.67 -2.30
C PHE A 40 11.51 4.11 -2.74
N TYR A 41 12.10 4.90 -1.84
CA TYR A 41 12.51 6.26 -2.10
C TYR A 41 13.97 6.45 -1.71
N LEU A 42 14.69 7.25 -2.48
CA LEU A 42 16.08 7.60 -2.20
C LEU A 42 16.25 9.11 -2.28
N GLU A 43 16.60 9.74 -1.16
CA GLU A 43 17.24 11.06 -1.22
C GLU A 43 18.74 10.84 -1.45
N PHE A 44 19.32 11.60 -2.38
CA PHE A 44 20.73 11.46 -2.81
C PHE A 44 21.29 12.82 -3.19
N ASP A 45 22.46 13.17 -2.66
CA ASP A 45 23.19 14.37 -3.06
C ASP A 45 24.68 14.26 -2.73
N SER A 46 25.46 15.20 -3.27
CA SER A 46 26.85 15.44 -2.95
C SER A 46 27.07 15.78 -1.47
N ARG A 47 28.24 15.38 -0.97
CA ARG A 47 28.75 15.73 0.37
C ARG A 47 29.98 16.66 0.30
N SER A 48 30.47 16.96 -0.89
CA SER A 48 31.62 17.85 -1.08
C SER A 48 31.37 18.81 -2.24
N SER A 49 31.96 20.01 -2.17
CA SER A 49 31.88 21.02 -3.23
C SER A 49 32.40 20.50 -4.58
N VAL A 50 33.45 19.68 -4.55
CA VAL A 50 34.02 19.04 -5.75
C VAL A 50 33.02 18.07 -6.38
N THR A 51 32.38 17.21 -5.59
CA THR A 51 31.33 16.31 -6.08
C THR A 51 30.12 17.08 -6.59
N ALA A 52 29.71 18.14 -5.89
CA ALA A 52 28.61 19.02 -6.32
C ALA A 52 28.91 19.70 -7.66
N LEU A 53 30.15 20.12 -7.90
CA LEU A 53 30.58 20.69 -9.18
C LEU A 53 30.49 19.64 -10.29
N ARG A 54 31.00 18.43 -10.06
CA ARG A 54 30.92 17.31 -11.02
C ARG A 54 29.48 16.94 -11.37
N MET A 55 28.59 16.85 -10.36
CA MET A 55 27.17 16.60 -10.58
C MET A 55 26.53 17.69 -11.45
N ARG A 56 26.81 18.97 -11.17
CA ARG A 56 26.33 20.10 -12.00
C ARG A 56 26.83 20.04 -13.43
N THR A 57 28.09 19.62 -13.64
CA THR A 57 28.62 19.41 -14.99
C THR A 57 27.86 18.33 -15.74
N VAL A 58 27.58 17.19 -15.09
CA VAL A 58 26.78 16.10 -15.68
C VAL A 58 25.37 16.56 -16.01
N GLN A 59 24.69 17.27 -15.10
CA GLN A 59 23.36 17.83 -15.33
C GLN A 59 23.34 18.74 -16.56
N ARG A 60 24.34 19.63 -16.68
CA ARG A 60 24.47 20.52 -17.84
C ARG A 60 24.69 19.76 -19.15
N ILE A 61 25.57 18.74 -19.15
CA ILE A 61 25.85 17.90 -20.33
C ILE A 61 24.58 17.20 -20.82
N HIS A 62 23.73 16.74 -19.90
CA HIS A 62 22.50 16.02 -20.23
C HIS A 62 21.25 16.91 -20.32
N GLY A 63 21.37 18.24 -20.15
CA GLY A 63 20.24 19.17 -20.18
C GLY A 63 19.22 18.95 -19.05
N TRP A 64 19.65 18.42 -17.90
CA TRP A 64 18.79 18.19 -16.75
C TRP A 64 18.57 19.48 -15.96
N ARG A 65 17.44 19.57 -15.25
CA ARG A 65 17.17 20.71 -14.37
C ARG A 65 18.14 20.71 -13.17
N PRO A 66 18.48 21.86 -12.58
CA PRO A 66 19.46 21.93 -11.47
C PRO A 66 19.13 21.06 -10.25
N TRP A 67 17.84 20.84 -9.98
CA TRP A 67 17.35 20.01 -8.88
C TRP A 67 17.11 18.54 -9.27
N GLU A 68 17.45 18.16 -10.49
CA GLU A 68 17.20 16.83 -11.02
C GLU A 68 18.51 16.07 -11.22
N PHE A 69 18.60 14.86 -10.66
CA PHE A 69 19.70 13.95 -10.93
C PHE A 69 19.14 12.55 -11.18
N ARG A 70 19.27 12.05 -12.41
CA ARG A 70 18.64 10.79 -12.82
C ARG A 70 19.55 9.60 -12.54
N LEU A 71 19.05 8.69 -11.70
CA LEU A 71 19.66 7.39 -11.44
C LEU A 71 18.80 6.29 -12.05
N LYS A 72 19.45 5.26 -12.59
CA LYS A 72 18.82 3.98 -12.92
C LYS A 72 18.91 3.08 -11.68
N VAL A 73 17.77 2.48 -11.32
CA VAL A 73 17.67 1.55 -10.19
C VAL A 73 17.40 0.16 -10.74
N THR A 74 18.16 -0.83 -10.28
CA THR A 74 17.96 -2.25 -10.60
C THR A 74 18.18 -3.09 -9.35
N VAL A 75 17.74 -4.35 -9.35
CA VAL A 75 18.15 -5.33 -8.35
C VAL A 75 19.28 -6.17 -8.95
N SER A 76 20.41 -6.27 -8.27
CA SER A 76 21.53 -7.11 -8.70
C SER A 76 21.32 -8.58 -8.33
N ASP A 77 22.09 -9.48 -8.96
CA ASP A 77 21.97 -10.94 -8.77
C ASP A 77 22.19 -11.38 -7.30
N ASP A 78 22.97 -10.61 -6.55
CA ASP A 78 23.20 -10.79 -5.12
C ASP A 78 22.02 -10.32 -4.23
N GLY A 79 20.97 -9.75 -4.84
CA GLY A 79 19.77 -9.27 -4.16
C GLY A 79 19.91 -7.90 -3.51
N CYS A 80 20.82 -7.05 -3.99
CA CYS A 80 20.97 -5.65 -3.54
C CYS A 80 20.24 -4.66 -4.47
N LEU A 81 19.89 -3.49 -3.94
CA LEU A 81 19.43 -2.37 -4.78
C LEU A 81 20.65 -1.68 -5.40
N GLN A 82 20.79 -1.76 -6.71
CA GLN A 82 21.90 -1.15 -7.45
C GLN A 82 21.47 0.16 -8.09
N PHE A 83 22.30 1.18 -7.92
CA PHE A 83 22.12 2.53 -8.45
C PHE A 83 23.25 2.85 -9.40
N ARG A 84 22.88 3.27 -10.61
CA ARG A 84 23.80 3.75 -11.64
C ARG A 84 23.35 5.11 -12.15
N GLY A 85 24.25 5.86 -12.79
CA GLY A 85 23.82 7.02 -13.57
C GLY A 85 22.84 6.60 -14.67
N ALA A 86 22.06 7.55 -15.20
CA ALA A 86 21.17 7.33 -16.35
C ALA A 86 21.88 6.71 -17.57
N ASN A 87 23.19 6.87 -17.67
CA ASN A 87 24.10 6.17 -18.58
C ASN A 87 25.47 5.99 -17.90
N GLU A 88 26.41 5.35 -18.60
CA GLU A 88 27.77 5.06 -18.11
C GLU A 88 28.60 6.28 -17.69
N ARG A 89 28.21 7.51 -18.01
CA ARG A 89 28.95 8.72 -17.67
C ARG A 89 28.18 9.68 -16.76
N ALA A 90 26.98 9.26 -16.32
CA ALA A 90 26.06 10.13 -15.62
C ALA A 90 26.17 10.09 -14.09
N LEU A 91 27.01 9.22 -13.52
CA LEU A 91 27.30 9.22 -12.08
C LEU A 91 28.81 9.43 -11.89
N PRO A 92 29.27 10.61 -11.45
CA PRO A 92 30.70 10.83 -11.27
C PRO A 92 31.23 10.15 -10.01
N SER A 93 32.54 9.94 -9.92
CA SER A 93 33.19 9.57 -8.67
C SER A 93 33.16 10.74 -7.67
N GLY A 94 33.07 10.44 -6.38
CA GLY A 94 32.94 11.48 -5.36
C GLY A 94 32.45 11.03 -4.00
N HIS A 95 32.19 12.01 -3.14
CA HIS A 95 31.63 11.82 -1.81
C HIS A 95 30.16 12.24 -1.81
N TYR A 96 29.30 11.32 -1.41
CA TYR A 96 27.84 11.46 -1.43
C TYR A 96 27.25 11.22 -0.06
N TRP A 97 26.00 11.61 0.09
CA TRP A 97 25.12 11.05 1.10
C TRP A 97 23.85 10.51 0.44
N ILE A 98 23.30 9.47 1.07
CA ILE A 98 22.00 8.90 0.73
C ILE A 98 21.11 8.83 1.95
N LYS A 99 19.80 8.82 1.72
CA LYS A 99 18.80 8.51 2.74
C LYS A 99 17.73 7.63 2.10
N PRO A 100 17.91 6.30 2.13
CA PRO A 100 16.92 5.37 1.62
C PRO A 100 15.71 5.32 2.55
N LYS A 101 14.53 5.16 1.98
CA LYS A 101 13.27 4.81 2.66
C LYS A 101 12.65 3.63 1.92
N ILE A 102 12.29 2.58 2.64
CA ILE A 102 11.49 1.46 2.13
C ILE A 102 10.25 1.38 3.00
N GLU A 103 9.08 1.28 2.38
CA GLU A 103 7.82 1.11 3.13
C GLU A 103 7.89 -0.08 4.08
N ASP A 104 7.32 0.10 5.27
CA ASP A 104 7.26 -0.89 6.35
C ASP A 104 8.64 -1.42 6.81
N LEU A 105 9.73 -0.67 6.55
CA LEU A 105 11.05 -0.90 7.13
C LEU A 105 11.53 0.36 7.85
N GLU A 106 11.98 0.20 9.09
CA GLU A 106 12.75 1.22 9.78
C GLU A 106 14.21 1.17 9.29
N LEU A 107 14.57 2.11 8.42
CA LEU A 107 15.93 2.29 7.91
C LEU A 107 16.60 3.46 8.64
N ALA A 108 17.68 3.17 9.36
CA ALA A 108 18.64 4.14 9.90
C ALA A 108 18.07 5.48 10.44
N LYS A 109 16.91 5.47 11.13
CA LYS A 109 16.24 6.61 11.80
C LYS A 109 16.44 7.98 11.12
N GLY A 110 16.21 8.06 9.80
CA GLY A 110 16.28 9.32 9.05
C GLY A 110 17.68 9.94 8.90
N LYS A 111 18.75 9.22 9.24
CA LYS A 111 20.14 9.69 9.11
C LYS A 111 20.61 9.60 7.66
N ARG A 112 21.37 10.62 7.24
CA ARG A 112 22.13 10.60 5.99
C ARG A 112 23.30 9.62 6.09
N ILE A 113 23.29 8.59 5.25
CA ILE A 113 24.35 7.60 5.14
C ILE A 113 25.39 8.14 4.17
N LYS A 114 26.64 8.18 4.62
CA LYS A 114 27.76 8.73 3.84
C LYS A 114 28.38 7.62 3.01
N LEU A 115 28.63 7.87 1.73
CA LEU A 115 29.39 6.94 0.89
C LEU A 115 30.42 7.68 0.02
N ARG A 116 31.43 6.93 -0.44
CA ARG A 116 32.43 7.41 -1.39
C ARG A 116 32.45 6.47 -2.57
N ILE A 117 32.14 6.99 -3.75
CA ILE A 117 32.26 6.27 -5.02
C ILE A 117 33.63 6.61 -5.60
N LYS A 118 34.50 5.61 -5.74
CA LYS A 118 35.79 5.77 -6.41
C LYS A 118 35.62 5.62 -7.92
N GLU A 119 36.60 6.13 -8.66
CA GLU A 119 36.58 6.09 -10.12
C GLU A 119 36.57 4.65 -10.63
N GLY A 120 35.65 4.35 -11.54
CA GLY A 120 35.48 3.01 -12.11
C GLY A 120 34.98 1.92 -11.14
N GLU A 121 34.68 2.25 -9.88
CA GLU A 121 34.32 1.27 -8.84
C GLU A 121 32.82 1.26 -8.50
N GLU A 122 32.37 0.11 -7.98
CA GLU A 122 31.08 -0.05 -7.32
C GLU A 122 31.26 0.02 -5.79
N THR A 123 30.42 0.81 -5.12
CA THR A 123 30.45 0.93 -3.65
C THR A 123 29.30 0.17 -3.01
N LEU A 124 29.58 -0.79 -2.13
CA LEU A 124 28.56 -1.47 -1.33
C LEU A 124 28.26 -0.68 -0.04
N VAL A 125 26.99 -0.41 0.22
CA VAL A 125 26.50 0.33 1.39
C VAL A 125 25.58 -0.57 2.20
N PRO A 126 26.05 -1.16 3.31
CA PRO A 126 25.19 -1.92 4.21
C PRO A 126 24.27 -0.97 4.98
N VAL A 127 22.98 -1.27 4.99
CA VAL A 127 21.94 -0.48 5.64
C VAL A 127 21.17 -1.37 6.59
N ALA A 128 21.27 -1.08 7.89
CA ALA A 128 20.48 -1.76 8.90
C ALA A 128 18.98 -1.51 8.65
N ALA A 129 18.23 -2.60 8.53
CA ALA A 129 16.80 -2.62 8.34
C ALA A 129 16.15 -3.35 9.52
N LYS A 130 15.05 -2.80 10.02
CA LYS A 130 14.18 -3.48 10.98
C LYS A 130 12.76 -3.45 10.45
N GLU A 131 12.08 -4.59 10.54
CA GLU A 131 10.65 -4.63 10.29
C GLU A 131 9.87 -3.95 11.42
N ASP A 132 8.64 -3.57 11.12
CA ASP A 132 7.69 -3.11 12.12
C ASP A 132 7.50 -4.21 13.20
N PRO A 133 7.76 -3.93 14.49
CA PRO A 133 7.66 -4.94 15.55
C PRO A 133 6.20 -5.22 15.95
N ARG A 134 5.23 -4.51 15.39
CA ARG A 134 3.82 -4.71 15.69
C ARG A 134 3.32 -6.00 15.02
N ARG A 135 2.49 -6.75 15.73
CA ARG A 135 1.88 -8.02 15.31
C ARG A 135 0.37 -7.98 15.54
N VAL A 136 -0.40 -8.45 14.59
CA VAL A 136 -1.83 -8.69 14.66
C VAL A 136 -2.06 -10.02 15.36
N GLU A 137 -2.78 -9.97 16.47
CA GLU A 137 -3.20 -11.15 17.22
C GLU A 137 -4.72 -11.17 17.27
N LEU A 138 -5.34 -12.24 16.78
CA LEU A 138 -6.80 -12.38 16.87
C LEU A 138 -7.21 -12.50 18.33
N THR A 139 -8.20 -11.71 18.75
CA THR A 139 -8.74 -11.76 20.12
C THR A 139 -9.87 -12.78 20.24
N THR A 140 -10.37 -13.26 19.10
CA THR A 140 -11.48 -14.20 19.02
C THR A 140 -11.26 -15.06 17.79
N ASP A 141 -11.44 -16.37 17.95
CA ASP A 141 -11.41 -17.29 16.81
C ASP A 141 -12.52 -16.93 15.82
N ILE A 142 -12.28 -17.17 14.52
CA ILE A 142 -13.23 -16.83 13.44
C ILE A 142 -14.60 -17.47 13.66
N ALA A 143 -14.67 -18.66 14.29
CA ALA A 143 -15.92 -19.30 14.64
C ALA A 143 -16.80 -18.44 15.58
N GLY A 144 -16.18 -17.67 16.47
CA GLY A 144 -16.85 -16.77 17.42
C GLY A 144 -17.05 -15.34 16.92
N TRP A 145 -16.74 -15.04 15.65
CA TRP A 145 -17.04 -13.74 15.06
C TRP A 145 -18.55 -13.58 14.80
N ASP A 146 -18.99 -12.32 14.69
CA ASP A 146 -20.30 -11.94 14.16
C ASP A 146 -20.61 -12.68 12.84
N ASP A 147 -21.87 -13.06 12.66
CA ASP A 147 -22.31 -13.94 11.57
C ASP A 147 -21.94 -13.42 10.18
N GLU A 148 -22.01 -12.11 9.94
CA GLU A 148 -21.67 -11.54 8.63
C GLU A 148 -20.15 -11.53 8.39
N MET A 149 -19.37 -11.16 9.41
CA MET A 149 -17.91 -11.22 9.33
C MET A 149 -17.42 -12.65 9.15
N ARG A 150 -18.01 -13.59 9.91
CA ARG A 150 -17.70 -15.02 9.78
C ARG A 150 -18.06 -15.51 8.38
N ARG A 151 -19.27 -15.22 7.88
CA ARG A 151 -19.72 -15.61 6.53
C ARG A 151 -18.72 -15.20 5.45
N VAL A 152 -18.29 -13.94 5.43
CA VAL A 152 -17.31 -13.46 4.46
C VAL A 152 -15.94 -14.09 4.67
N ALA A 153 -15.47 -14.19 5.93
CA ALA A 153 -14.17 -14.77 6.26
C ALA A 153 -14.06 -16.27 5.92
N THR A 154 -15.17 -17.00 6.02
CA THR A 154 -15.22 -18.45 5.78
C THR A 154 -15.78 -18.83 4.42
N ALA A 155 -16.19 -17.86 3.59
CA ALA A 155 -16.70 -18.13 2.25
C ALA A 155 -15.67 -18.96 1.45
N PRO A 156 -16.08 -20.01 0.71
CA PRO A 156 -15.16 -20.89 -0.01
C PRO A 156 -14.24 -20.14 -1.00
N ASP A 157 -14.75 -19.07 -1.59
CA ASP A 157 -14.06 -18.23 -2.56
C ASP A 157 -13.22 -17.10 -1.92
N SER A 158 -13.43 -16.81 -0.63
CA SER A 158 -12.61 -15.85 0.12
C SER A 158 -11.21 -16.41 0.37
N LYS A 159 -10.32 -16.15 -0.60
CA LYS A 159 -8.94 -16.62 -0.59
C LYS A 159 -7.98 -15.46 -0.85
N LEU A 160 -6.94 -15.41 -0.02
CA LEU A 160 -5.86 -14.45 -0.10
C LEU A 160 -4.55 -15.22 -0.25
N ASP A 161 -3.75 -14.87 -1.24
CA ASP A 161 -2.48 -15.57 -1.55
C ASP A 161 -2.69 -17.11 -1.63
N ASN A 162 -3.78 -17.53 -2.29
CA ASN A 162 -4.25 -18.92 -2.42
C ASN A 162 -4.58 -19.65 -1.10
N LYS A 163 -4.66 -18.93 0.03
CA LYS A 163 -5.04 -19.48 1.34
C LYS A 163 -6.43 -18.98 1.73
N ARG A 164 -7.23 -19.81 2.41
CA ARG A 164 -8.45 -19.35 3.09
C ARG A 164 -8.07 -18.30 4.14
N ILE A 165 -8.92 -17.28 4.36
CA ILE A 165 -8.63 -16.15 5.27
C ILE A 165 -8.16 -16.62 6.65
N ALA A 166 -8.78 -17.64 7.24
CA ALA A 166 -8.35 -18.20 8.53
C ALA A 166 -6.88 -18.64 8.53
N LYS A 167 -6.47 -19.42 7.53
CA LYS A 167 -5.09 -19.88 7.37
C LYS A 167 -4.14 -18.74 6.99
N TRP A 168 -4.64 -17.74 6.27
CA TRP A 168 -3.87 -16.57 5.88
C TRP A 168 -3.57 -15.65 7.07
N LEU A 169 -4.55 -15.39 7.94
CA LEU A 169 -4.39 -14.59 9.17
C LEU A 169 -3.43 -15.26 10.17
N ALA A 170 -3.48 -16.59 10.27
CA ALA A 170 -2.60 -17.37 11.14
C ALA A 170 -1.18 -17.57 10.56
N SER A 171 -0.93 -17.20 9.31
CA SER A 171 0.37 -17.38 8.64
C SER A 171 1.30 -16.20 8.94
N ASP A 172 2.61 -16.46 9.02
CA ASP A 172 3.64 -15.42 9.15
C ASP A 172 4.01 -14.75 7.82
N ALA A 173 3.71 -15.42 6.69
CA ALA A 173 4.06 -14.92 5.35
C ALA A 173 3.48 -13.54 4.97
N PRO A 174 2.19 -13.21 5.20
CA PRO A 174 1.69 -11.88 4.88
C PRO A 174 2.10 -10.86 5.94
N ARG A 175 2.53 -9.67 5.50
CA ARG A 175 2.82 -8.54 6.37
C ARG A 175 1.63 -8.20 7.28
N GLU A 176 1.93 -7.85 8.52
CA GLU A 176 0.94 -7.54 9.56
C GLU A 176 0.00 -6.39 9.21
N ARG A 177 0.49 -5.40 8.46
CA ARG A 177 -0.35 -4.32 7.92
C ARG A 177 -1.42 -4.82 6.95
N ARG A 178 -1.16 -5.86 6.16
CA ARG A 178 -2.18 -6.48 5.29
C ARG A 178 -3.28 -7.12 6.11
N LYS A 179 -2.91 -7.83 7.18
CA LYS A 179 -3.87 -8.43 8.11
C LYS A 179 -4.74 -7.36 8.78
N ALA A 180 -4.10 -6.29 9.26
CA ALA A 180 -4.79 -5.17 9.87
C ALA A 180 -5.73 -4.45 8.87
N CYS A 181 -5.30 -4.26 7.62
CA CYS A 181 -6.12 -3.67 6.57
C CYS A 181 -7.41 -4.47 6.34
N LEU A 182 -7.28 -5.78 6.11
CA LEU A 182 -8.43 -6.68 5.97
C LEU A 182 -9.41 -6.57 7.14
N LEU A 183 -8.89 -6.72 8.37
CA LEU A 183 -9.72 -6.75 9.57
C LEU A 183 -10.41 -5.40 9.81
N ASN A 184 -9.71 -4.28 9.58
CA ASN A 184 -10.27 -2.94 9.71
C ASN A 184 -11.37 -2.67 8.67
N VAL A 185 -11.16 -3.06 7.41
CA VAL A 185 -12.16 -2.88 6.35
C VAL A 185 -13.42 -3.70 6.64
N LEU A 186 -13.28 -4.98 7.00
CA LEU A 186 -14.43 -5.82 7.36
C LEU A 186 -15.20 -5.23 8.56
N ALA A 187 -14.48 -4.78 9.59
CA ALA A 187 -15.09 -4.13 10.76
C ALA A 187 -15.78 -2.80 10.39
N ALA A 188 -15.21 -2.01 9.48
CA ALA A 188 -15.79 -0.76 9.02
C ALA A 188 -17.07 -0.95 8.20
N LEU A 189 -17.12 -1.96 7.33
CA LEU A 189 -18.34 -2.33 6.59
C LEU A 189 -19.41 -2.82 7.56
N ARG A 190 -19.02 -3.62 8.56
CA ARG A 190 -19.93 -4.21 9.53
C ARG A 190 -20.51 -3.20 10.53
N GLY A 191 -19.65 -2.31 11.05
CA GLY A 191 -19.95 -1.44 12.19
C GLY A 191 -20.54 -0.08 11.85
N ARG A 192 -20.75 0.23 10.56
CA ARG A 192 -21.49 1.43 10.15
C ARG A 192 -22.98 1.19 10.34
N GLU A 193 -23.61 2.02 11.17
CA GLU A 193 -25.08 2.04 11.26
C GLU A 193 -25.63 2.55 9.95
N LEU A 194 -26.47 1.77 9.28
CA LEU A 194 -27.24 2.20 8.13
C LEU A 194 -28.71 1.85 8.34
N PRO A 195 -29.64 2.62 7.75
CA PRO A 195 -31.06 2.28 7.78
C PRO A 195 -31.35 0.90 7.19
N THR A 196 -30.54 0.49 6.21
CA THR A 196 -30.71 -0.70 5.36
C THR A 196 -29.92 -1.94 5.85
N GLY A 197 -29.30 -1.88 7.03
CA GLY A 197 -28.48 -2.96 7.58
C GLY A 197 -26.98 -2.66 7.52
N SER A 198 -26.18 -3.64 7.08
CA SER A 198 -24.72 -3.49 7.00
C SER A 198 -24.23 -3.50 5.54
N LEU A 199 -23.19 -2.70 5.26
CA LEU A 199 -22.47 -2.77 3.97
C LEU A 199 -21.74 -4.10 3.77
N LEU A 200 -21.51 -4.87 4.84
CA LEU A 200 -20.86 -6.17 4.74
C LEU A 200 -21.82 -7.24 4.20
N HIS A 201 -23.12 -7.09 4.43
CA HIS A 201 -24.13 -8.08 4.06
C HIS A 201 -24.05 -8.53 2.57
N PRO A 202 -23.95 -7.64 1.58
CA PRO A 202 -23.91 -8.05 0.17
C PRO A 202 -22.51 -8.36 -0.34
N VAL A 203 -21.47 -8.26 0.49
CA VAL A 203 -20.12 -8.75 0.14
C VAL A 203 -20.17 -10.27 0.08
N GLN A 204 -19.76 -10.85 -1.04
CA GLN A 204 -19.78 -12.29 -1.28
C GLN A 204 -18.47 -12.94 -0.83
N ASP A 205 -17.35 -12.35 -1.23
CA ASP A 205 -16.02 -12.83 -0.89
C ASP A 205 -14.96 -11.73 -0.99
N VAL A 206 -13.80 -12.01 -0.39
CA VAL A 206 -12.59 -11.20 -0.49
C VAL A 206 -11.55 -11.97 -1.31
N PHE A 207 -11.07 -11.37 -2.40
CA PHE A 207 -10.08 -12.00 -3.27
C PHE A 207 -8.72 -11.29 -3.28
N PHE A 208 -8.60 -10.15 -2.59
CA PHE A 208 -7.33 -9.44 -2.40
C PHE A 208 -7.34 -8.62 -1.11
N ALA A 209 -6.20 -8.59 -0.42
CA ALA A 209 -5.94 -7.69 0.70
C ALA A 209 -4.51 -7.16 0.57
N GLY A 210 -4.40 -5.85 0.35
CA GLY A 210 -3.16 -5.09 0.35
C GLY A 210 -2.89 -4.49 1.74
N VAL A 211 -1.96 -3.56 1.80
CA VAL A 211 -1.65 -2.82 3.04
C VAL A 211 -2.55 -1.59 3.26
N ASP A 212 -3.25 -1.15 2.21
CA ASP A 212 -4.16 0.02 2.18
C ASP A 212 -5.58 -0.37 1.76
N ARG A 213 -5.72 -1.32 0.83
CA ARG A 213 -7.01 -1.67 0.20
C ARG A 213 -7.37 -3.14 0.23
N VAL A 214 -8.66 -3.43 0.16
CA VAL A 214 -9.24 -4.77 0.07
C VAL A 214 -10.13 -4.86 -1.17
N TYR A 215 -10.03 -5.95 -1.94
CA TYR A 215 -10.90 -6.18 -3.10
C TYR A 215 -11.88 -7.31 -2.86
N THR A 216 -13.11 -7.08 -3.26
CA THR A 216 -14.24 -7.96 -2.99
C THR A 216 -15.12 -8.14 -4.22
N ARG A 217 -15.76 -9.30 -4.31
CA ARG A 217 -16.98 -9.45 -5.12
C ARG A 217 -18.18 -9.16 -4.25
N ALA A 218 -19.14 -8.44 -4.80
CA ALA A 218 -20.36 -8.06 -4.09
C ALA A 218 -21.58 -8.18 -5.00
N ALA A 219 -22.74 -8.36 -4.38
CA ALA A 219 -24.03 -8.25 -5.07
C ALA A 219 -24.29 -6.80 -5.51
N ALA A 220 -25.09 -6.63 -6.57
CA ALA A 220 -25.51 -5.31 -7.06
C ALA A 220 -26.21 -4.45 -5.99
N SER A 221 -26.81 -5.08 -4.99
CA SER A 221 -27.43 -4.39 -3.85
C SER A 221 -26.42 -3.58 -3.02
N LEU A 222 -25.14 -3.94 -2.97
CA LEU A 222 -24.14 -3.12 -2.29
C LEU A 222 -23.99 -1.76 -2.98
N TYR A 223 -23.87 -1.75 -4.30
CA TYR A 223 -23.76 -0.51 -5.07
C TYR A 223 -25.04 0.32 -4.95
N ALA A 224 -26.22 -0.30 -5.06
CA ALA A 224 -27.50 0.38 -4.90
C ALA A 224 -27.63 1.04 -3.51
N MET A 225 -27.26 0.34 -2.44
CA MET A 225 -27.26 0.91 -1.10
C MET A 225 -26.30 2.10 -0.97
N VAL A 226 -25.09 2.04 -1.54
CA VAL A 226 -24.15 3.16 -1.46
C VAL A 226 -24.63 4.37 -2.25
N VAL A 227 -25.27 4.16 -3.42
CA VAL A 227 -25.92 5.23 -4.19
C VAL A 227 -27.03 5.89 -3.37
N GLU A 228 -27.93 5.11 -2.77
CA GLU A 228 -29.01 5.63 -1.93
C GLU A 228 -28.46 6.45 -0.74
N LEU A 229 -27.39 5.98 -0.11
CA LEU A 229 -26.72 6.69 0.99
C LEU A 229 -26.03 7.99 0.54
N ALA A 230 -25.65 8.09 -0.73
CA ALA A 230 -25.07 9.29 -1.32
C ALA A 230 -26.13 10.30 -1.75
N GLU A 231 -27.28 9.83 -2.22
CA GLU A 231 -28.41 10.67 -2.67
C GLU A 231 -29.32 11.08 -1.51
N GLY A 232 -29.29 10.35 -0.39
CA GLY A 232 -30.12 10.61 0.78
C GLY A 232 -29.85 11.97 1.45
N SER A 233 -30.86 12.51 2.12
CA SER A 233 -30.82 13.86 2.73
C SER A 233 -29.73 14.05 3.79
N LYS A 234 -29.29 12.97 4.46
CA LYS A 234 -28.19 12.99 5.43
C LYS A 234 -26.79 12.84 4.81
N LYS A 235 -26.68 12.58 3.50
CA LYS A 235 -25.42 12.39 2.75
C LYS A 235 -24.34 11.60 3.50
N ARG A 236 -24.66 10.36 3.87
CA ARG A 236 -23.72 9.47 4.59
C ARG A 236 -22.55 9.03 3.71
N PHE A 237 -22.73 9.11 2.40
CA PHE A 237 -21.69 8.95 1.39
C PHE A 237 -21.70 10.16 0.44
N TYR A 238 -20.58 10.35 -0.25
CA TYR A 238 -20.40 11.32 -1.33
C TYR A 238 -19.99 10.57 -2.59
N ASP A 239 -20.69 10.82 -3.69
CA ASP A 239 -20.27 10.34 -5.01
C ASP A 239 -19.10 11.20 -5.50
N GLU A 240 -17.94 10.58 -5.63
CA GLU A 240 -16.72 11.21 -6.13
C GLU A 240 -16.59 11.06 -7.65
N GLY A 241 -17.55 10.40 -8.30
CA GLY A 241 -17.57 10.17 -9.74
C GLY A 241 -16.58 9.10 -10.19
N SER A 242 -16.04 9.27 -11.40
CA SER A 242 -15.10 8.29 -11.97
C SER A 242 -13.68 8.56 -11.47
N PRO A 243 -13.04 7.60 -10.75
CA PRO A 243 -11.72 7.81 -10.19
C PRO A 243 -10.67 7.90 -11.31
N LYS A 244 -9.74 8.86 -11.18
CA LYS A 244 -8.69 9.14 -12.18
C LYS A 244 -7.37 8.42 -11.91
N SER A 245 -7.12 7.98 -10.67
CA SER A 245 -5.87 7.33 -10.29
C SER A 245 -5.80 5.92 -10.87
N LYS A 246 -4.65 5.57 -11.46
CA LYS A 246 -4.41 4.23 -12.03
C LYS A 246 -4.47 3.12 -10.98
N ILE A 247 -4.30 3.44 -9.70
CA ILE A 247 -4.31 2.44 -8.63
C ILE A 247 -5.65 1.68 -8.57
N HIS A 248 -6.76 2.36 -8.85
CA HIS A 248 -8.09 1.74 -8.85
C HIS A 248 -8.32 0.77 -10.02
N LEU A 249 -7.52 0.88 -11.10
CA LEU A 249 -7.57 -0.08 -12.21
C LEU A 249 -7.02 -1.45 -11.78
N LYS A 250 -6.17 -1.50 -10.74
CA LYS A 250 -5.66 -2.77 -10.19
C LYS A 250 -6.79 -3.68 -9.67
N LEU A 251 -7.94 -3.13 -9.28
CA LEU A 251 -9.13 -3.93 -8.97
C LEU A 251 -9.53 -4.81 -10.16
N LEU A 252 -9.63 -4.20 -11.35
CA LEU A 252 -10.05 -4.89 -12.57
C LEU A 252 -8.97 -5.85 -13.06
N ASP A 253 -7.70 -5.46 -13.00
CA ASP A 253 -6.58 -6.33 -13.38
C ASP A 253 -6.55 -7.62 -12.52
N ARG A 254 -6.73 -7.47 -11.21
CA ARG A 254 -6.80 -8.61 -10.28
C ARG A 254 -8.05 -9.46 -10.51
N ALA A 255 -9.19 -8.83 -10.77
CA ALA A 255 -10.41 -9.57 -11.08
C ALA A 255 -10.29 -10.35 -12.41
N ALA A 256 -9.65 -9.77 -13.43
CA ALA A 256 -9.38 -10.44 -14.69
C ALA A 256 -8.50 -11.68 -14.49
N GLN A 257 -7.41 -11.55 -13.71
CA GLN A 257 -6.53 -12.67 -13.37
C GLN A 257 -7.26 -13.77 -12.58
N ARG A 258 -8.15 -13.39 -11.66
CA ARG A 258 -8.80 -14.32 -10.72
C ARG A 258 -10.04 -15.01 -11.28
N PHE A 259 -10.82 -14.29 -12.10
CA PHE A 259 -12.16 -14.68 -12.54
C PHE A 259 -12.31 -14.70 -14.06
N GLY A 260 -11.30 -14.26 -14.83
CA GLY A 260 -11.36 -14.24 -16.30
C GLY A 260 -12.31 -13.19 -16.87
N VAL A 261 -12.61 -12.13 -16.12
CA VAL A 261 -13.45 -11.02 -16.59
C VAL A 261 -12.64 -10.04 -17.45
N ASP A 262 -13.27 -9.38 -18.44
CA ASP A 262 -12.62 -8.31 -19.20
C ASP A 262 -12.76 -6.97 -18.45
N PRO A 263 -11.65 -6.28 -18.09
CA PRO A 263 -11.70 -4.94 -17.50
C PRO A 263 -12.56 -3.93 -18.29
N LYS A 264 -12.68 -4.08 -19.61
CA LYS A 264 -13.47 -3.20 -20.48
C LYS A 264 -14.97 -3.31 -20.22
N ASP A 265 -15.43 -4.40 -19.61
CA ASP A 265 -16.85 -4.60 -19.29
C ASP A 265 -17.28 -3.83 -18.05
N PHE A 266 -16.36 -3.14 -17.36
CA PHE A 266 -16.63 -2.40 -16.14
C PHE A 266 -16.41 -0.90 -16.33
N LYS A 267 -17.15 -0.11 -15.55
CA LYS A 267 -16.94 1.32 -15.34
C LYS A 267 -16.67 1.55 -13.86
N LEU A 268 -15.60 2.29 -13.55
CA LEU A 268 -15.27 2.64 -12.17
C LEU A 268 -16.12 3.82 -11.68
N ARG A 269 -16.64 3.71 -10.45
CA ARG A 269 -17.31 4.80 -9.72
C ARG A 269 -16.90 4.78 -8.25
N SER A 270 -16.50 5.93 -7.72
CA SER A 270 -15.98 6.08 -6.35
C SER A 270 -16.99 6.75 -5.44
N PHE A 271 -17.12 6.23 -4.23
CA PHE A 271 -17.92 6.83 -3.17
C PHE A 271 -17.11 6.90 -1.89
N ARG A 272 -17.32 7.96 -1.12
CA ARG A 272 -16.62 8.19 0.14
C ARG A 272 -17.60 8.42 1.27
N ALA A 273 -17.44 7.66 2.34
CA ALA A 273 -18.27 7.80 3.51
C ALA A 273 -17.94 9.10 4.27
N GLU A 274 -18.97 9.72 4.83
CA GLU A 274 -18.84 10.84 5.75
C GLU A 274 -18.09 10.44 7.04
N GLY A 275 -17.40 11.41 7.65
CA GLY A 275 -16.72 11.28 8.94
C GLY A 275 -15.32 10.67 8.86
N GLY A 276 -14.67 10.55 10.03
CA GLY A 276 -13.32 10.02 10.16
C GLY A 276 -13.25 8.87 11.18
N PRO A 277 -12.57 7.76 10.89
CA PRO A 277 -11.97 7.37 9.60
C PRO A 277 -13.00 7.19 8.48
N SER A 278 -12.63 7.60 7.26
CA SER A 278 -13.52 7.64 6.09
C SER A 278 -13.32 6.39 5.25
N LEU A 279 -14.40 5.63 5.01
CA LEU A 279 -14.39 4.46 4.13
C LEU A 279 -14.59 4.94 2.69
N GLN A 280 -13.65 4.64 1.81
CA GLN A 280 -13.83 4.79 0.37
C GLN A 280 -14.22 3.44 -0.24
N ILE A 281 -15.19 3.44 -1.14
CA ILE A 281 -15.56 2.27 -1.93
C ILE A 281 -15.53 2.66 -3.40
N VAL A 282 -14.67 2.01 -4.17
CA VAL A 282 -14.62 2.13 -5.62
C VAL A 282 -15.21 0.88 -6.25
N PHE A 283 -16.32 1.06 -6.95
CA PHE A 283 -17.02 -0.02 -7.64
C PHE A 283 -16.54 -0.17 -9.07
N GLY A 284 -16.24 -1.40 -9.49
CA GLY A 284 -16.33 -1.82 -10.88
C GLY A 284 -17.76 -2.20 -11.19
N VAL A 285 -18.50 -1.27 -11.79
CA VAL A 285 -19.90 -1.44 -12.20
C VAL A 285 -19.94 -2.06 -13.59
N PRO A 286 -20.57 -3.22 -13.80
CA PRO A 286 -20.66 -3.84 -15.11
C PRO A 286 -21.48 -2.96 -16.08
N LYS A 287 -21.06 -2.90 -17.35
CA LYS A 287 -21.74 -2.16 -18.43
C LYS A 287 -23.01 -2.85 -18.96
N GLY A 288 -23.24 -4.10 -18.56
CA GLY A 288 -24.40 -4.91 -18.95
C GLY A 288 -25.04 -5.61 -17.76
N VAL A 289 -25.82 -6.67 -18.02
CA VAL A 289 -26.63 -7.39 -17.00
C VAL A 289 -25.79 -8.32 -16.10
N ALA A 290 -24.46 -8.23 -16.13
CA ALA A 290 -23.63 -9.09 -15.30
C ALA A 290 -23.97 -8.91 -13.80
N ALA A 291 -24.19 -10.03 -13.10
CA ALA A 291 -24.78 -10.02 -11.77
C ALA A 291 -23.83 -9.58 -10.64
N VAL A 292 -22.53 -9.47 -10.91
CA VAL A 292 -21.50 -9.26 -9.88
C VAL A 292 -20.87 -7.89 -10.03
N HIS A 293 -20.86 -7.14 -8.93
CA HIS A 293 -20.10 -5.91 -8.81
C HIS A 293 -18.75 -6.24 -8.16
N LEU A 294 -17.71 -5.58 -8.65
CA LEU A 294 -16.40 -5.59 -8.01
C LEU A 294 -16.32 -4.36 -7.10
N ALA A 295 -15.73 -4.49 -5.93
CA ALA A 295 -15.52 -3.36 -5.05
C ALA A 295 -14.10 -3.37 -4.47
N GLU A 296 -13.41 -2.26 -4.65
CA GLU A 296 -12.22 -1.88 -3.91
C GLU A 296 -12.64 -1.06 -2.70
N MET A 297 -12.07 -1.36 -1.54
CA MET A 297 -12.40 -0.72 -0.27
C MET A 297 -11.13 -0.27 0.44
N ASP A 298 -11.11 0.98 0.88
CA ASP A 298 -9.99 1.64 1.54
C ASP A 298 -10.52 2.46 2.75
N ILE A 299 -9.69 2.64 3.78
CA ILE A 299 -10.01 3.53 4.89
C ILE A 299 -8.93 4.61 5.01
N ASP A 300 -9.34 5.84 4.75
CA ASP A 300 -8.51 7.01 4.94
C ASP A 300 -8.73 7.63 6.32
N LEU A 301 -7.71 8.33 6.82
CA LEU A 301 -7.78 8.97 8.14
C LEU A 301 -8.72 10.19 8.18
N GLY A 302 -9.17 10.69 7.03
CA GLY A 302 -10.14 11.79 6.91
C GLY A 302 -10.79 11.87 5.52
N ASN A 303 -11.80 12.73 5.38
CA ASN A 303 -12.38 13.09 4.09
C ASN A 303 -11.79 14.45 3.64
N PRO A 304 -10.92 14.49 2.61
CA PRO A 304 -10.27 15.73 2.17
C PRO A 304 -11.24 16.76 1.59
N LEU A 305 -12.45 16.35 1.24
CA LEU A 305 -13.47 17.23 0.66
C LEU A 305 -14.23 18.07 1.70
N GLN A 306 -14.03 17.85 3.02
CA GLN A 306 -14.88 18.46 4.05
C GLN A 306 -14.18 18.99 5.31
N ASP A 307 -13.01 18.49 5.69
CA ASP A 307 -12.33 18.93 6.92
C ASP A 307 -10.98 19.55 6.57
N VAL A 308 -10.66 20.74 7.10
CA VAL A 308 -9.33 21.37 7.01
C VAL A 308 -8.25 20.42 7.55
N LYS A 309 -8.58 19.60 8.55
CA LYS A 309 -7.73 18.52 9.04
C LYS A 309 -7.61 17.37 8.04
N GLY A 310 -8.67 17.02 7.33
CA GLY A 310 -8.66 16.07 6.22
C GLY A 310 -7.81 16.57 5.04
N PHE A 311 -7.89 17.85 4.71
CA PHE A 311 -7.04 18.52 3.73
C PHE A 311 -5.57 18.57 4.16
N VAL A 312 -5.27 18.89 5.43
CA VAL A 312 -3.90 18.90 6.00
C VAL A 312 -3.33 17.48 6.11
N VAL A 313 -4.15 16.48 6.43
CA VAL A 313 -3.75 15.06 6.39
C VAL A 313 -3.48 14.64 4.95
N HIS A 314 -4.30 15.04 3.98
CA HIS A 314 -4.07 14.73 2.57
C HIS A 314 -2.86 15.47 1.98
N LEU A 315 -2.59 16.71 2.41
CA LEU A 315 -1.38 17.46 2.08
C LEU A 315 -0.15 16.85 2.77
N GLY A 316 -0.33 16.33 3.99
CA GLY A 316 0.65 15.55 4.74
C GLY A 316 0.93 14.19 4.08
N GLU A 317 -0.07 13.52 3.52
CA GLU A 317 0.05 12.31 2.69
C GLU A 317 0.68 12.62 1.32
N LEU A 318 0.52 13.85 0.82
CA LEU A 318 1.23 14.34 -0.37
C LEU A 318 2.73 14.59 -0.10
N LEU A 319 3.08 14.91 1.15
CA LEU A 319 4.45 15.22 1.60
C LEU A 319 5.17 14.03 2.27
N ASP A 320 4.41 13.13 2.87
CA ASP A 320 4.79 11.84 3.41
C ASP A 320 3.89 10.82 2.71
N SER A 321 4.35 10.33 1.56
CA SER A 321 3.66 9.44 0.62
C SER A 321 3.29 8.06 1.18
N GLY A 322 3.11 7.95 2.49
CA GLY A 322 2.83 6.72 3.20
C GLY A 322 1.36 6.32 3.08
N ARG A 323 1.15 5.07 2.72
CA ARG A 323 -0.13 4.38 2.87
C ARG A 323 -0.63 4.45 4.32
N THR A 324 -1.95 4.45 4.52
CA THR A 324 -2.58 4.47 5.85
C THR A 324 -1.98 3.39 6.77
N ASP A 325 -1.51 3.77 7.96
CA ASP A 325 -1.02 2.81 8.95
C ASP A 325 -2.20 2.08 9.61
N HIS A 326 -2.69 0.99 8.99
CA HIS A 326 -3.84 0.25 9.48
C HIS A 326 -3.64 -0.34 10.89
N LEU A 327 -2.39 -0.57 11.32
CA LEU A 327 -2.11 -1.01 12.69
C LEU A 327 -2.49 0.06 13.71
N SER A 328 -2.16 1.33 13.44
CA SER A 328 -2.55 2.47 14.27
C SER A 328 -4.02 2.87 14.08
N LEU A 329 -4.56 2.71 12.85
CA LEU A 329 -5.96 3.01 12.54
C LEU A 329 -6.94 2.24 13.44
N ARG A 330 -6.57 1.02 13.85
CA ARG A 330 -7.34 0.20 14.80
C ARG A 330 -7.79 1.00 16.02
N GLU A 331 -6.89 1.80 16.61
CA GLU A 331 -7.18 2.58 17.82
C GLU A 331 -8.25 3.64 17.58
N LYS A 332 -8.28 4.24 16.39
CA LYS A 332 -9.31 5.20 16.00
C LYS A 332 -10.66 4.50 15.81
N LEU A 333 -10.66 3.34 15.15
CA LEU A 333 -11.87 2.53 14.96
C LEU A 333 -12.42 2.03 16.31
N ALA A 334 -11.55 1.64 17.24
CA ALA A 334 -11.95 1.15 18.56
C ALA A 334 -12.65 2.19 19.45
N LYS A 335 -12.61 3.48 19.09
CA LYS A 335 -13.35 4.55 19.80
C LYS A 335 -14.80 4.71 19.32
N GLY A 336 -15.18 4.03 18.25
CA GLY A 336 -16.49 4.14 17.63
C GLY A 336 -17.30 2.84 17.64
N LYS A 337 -18.36 2.83 16.84
CA LYS A 337 -19.28 1.69 16.74
C LYS A 337 -18.66 0.44 16.12
N THR A 338 -17.52 0.58 15.45
CA THR A 338 -16.74 -0.53 14.88
C THR A 338 -16.00 -1.36 15.94
N GLN A 339 -15.86 -0.86 17.18
CA GLN A 339 -15.12 -1.55 18.26
C GLN A 339 -15.56 -3.01 18.46
N LYS A 340 -16.88 -3.27 18.40
CA LYS A 340 -17.46 -4.61 18.62
C LYS A 340 -17.07 -5.64 17.55
N PHE A 341 -16.57 -5.16 16.42
CA PHE A 341 -16.23 -5.96 15.24
C PHE A 341 -14.70 -6.04 15.03
N LEU A 342 -13.91 -5.43 15.91
CA LEU A 342 -12.45 -5.50 15.88
C LEU A 342 -11.97 -6.75 16.65
N TYR A 343 -12.03 -7.91 16.01
CA TYR A 343 -11.62 -9.21 16.58
C TYR A 343 -10.10 -9.44 16.61
N TYR A 344 -9.33 -8.38 16.81
CA TYR A 344 -7.88 -8.46 16.94
C TYR A 344 -7.33 -7.36 17.84
N ARG A 345 -6.10 -7.55 18.30
CA ARG A 345 -5.27 -6.55 18.98
C ARG A 345 -3.93 -6.43 18.28
N VAL A 346 -3.26 -5.30 18.50
CA VAL A 346 -1.89 -5.09 18.05
C VAL A 346 -0.96 -5.26 19.24
N ARG A 347 -0.06 -6.24 19.18
CA ARG A 347 0.99 -6.46 20.18
C ARG A 347 2.31 -5.97 19.62
N LYS A 348 3.15 -5.37 20.46
CA LYS A 348 4.54 -5.05 20.11
C LYS A 348 5.43 -6.18 20.61
N THR A 349 6.22 -6.76 19.71
CA THR A 349 7.23 -7.79 20.05
C THR A 349 8.59 -7.19 20.31
#